data_AF-A0A969ETI8-F1
#
_entry.id   AF-A0A969ETI8-F1
#
_cell.length_a   1.000
_cell.length_b   1.000
_cell.length_c   1.000
_cell.angle_alpha   90.00
_cell.angle_beta   90.00
_cell.angle_gamma   90.00
#
_symmetry.space_group_name_H-M   'P 1'
#
loop_
_entity.id
_entity.type
_entity.pdbx_description
1 polymer ?
#
loop_
_entity_poly.entity_id
_entity_poly.type
_entity_poly.pdbx_seq_one_letter_code
_entity_poly.pdbx_strand_id
1 'polypeptide(L)'
;MLFFNEYQQLDALGVTPRVYVDSDCPITTPFDVMLNQQLEESRGINRHGSCGLGFGETLERHQHATFRLVAADLGQPDRVARILRAIRDHYVPQRLKTLGLASIAGADLLEIIERFMEDCQVFSTLVRITDTRILRAGFKLVFEGAQGLLLDMDRGTFPYVTRSNTGLKNVVALAQEASIAELSVSYVSRWYATRHGAGLLPFELNTLPYEGFEDHTNRPNAWQGSLRLGLLDADTLIAAVRDDLADAGARLTRHEWLITWADKAPSDLRFLTQQDVVARDLDELAYCLATGTGAESVRFAFGERRDEVTAPE
;
A
#
# COMPACT_ATOMS: atom_id res chain seq x y z
N MET A 1 8.04 8.36 15.45
CA MET A 1 7.12 8.00 14.34
C MET A 1 7.84 7.21 13.24
N LEU A 2 7.13 6.43 12.41
CA LEU A 2 7.71 5.67 11.27
C LEU A 2 8.56 6.53 10.33
N PHE A 3 8.05 7.72 9.97
CA PHE A 3 8.76 8.66 9.11
C PHE A 3 10.17 9.00 9.61
N PHE A 4 10.35 9.25 10.91
CA PHE A 4 11.67 9.61 11.46
C PHE A 4 12.65 8.45 11.42
N ASN A 5 12.17 7.23 11.66
CA ASN A 5 13.03 6.06 11.58
C ASN A 5 13.57 5.89 10.15
N GLU A 6 12.72 6.06 9.14
CA GLU A 6 13.11 6.00 7.73
C GLU A 6 14.04 7.16 7.34
N TYR A 7 13.71 8.39 7.76
CA TYR A 7 14.54 9.56 7.53
C TYR A 7 15.95 9.40 8.13
N GLN A 8 16.05 8.90 9.37
CA GLN A 8 17.32 8.65 10.04
C GLN A 8 18.12 7.53 9.37
N GLN A 9 17.46 6.49 8.87
CA GLN A 9 18.12 5.43 8.11
C GLN A 9 18.74 5.98 6.81
N LEU A 10 18.01 6.84 6.10
CA LEU A 10 18.53 7.51 4.89
C LEU A 10 19.70 8.44 5.23
N ASP A 11 19.58 9.23 6.30
CA ASP A 11 20.64 10.13 6.75
C ASP A 11 21.92 9.37 7.15
N ALA A 12 21.78 8.22 7.82
CA ALA A 12 22.89 7.34 8.16
C ALA A 12 23.58 6.74 6.92
N LEU A 13 22.87 6.64 5.79
CA LEU A 13 23.43 6.26 4.49
C LEU A 13 24.00 7.47 3.71
N GLY A 14 24.02 8.66 4.30
CA GLY A 14 24.49 9.90 3.68
C GLY A 14 23.49 10.51 2.69
N VAL A 15 22.21 10.13 2.78
CA VAL A 15 21.14 10.61 1.90
C VAL A 15 20.21 11.52 2.68
N THR A 16 20.18 12.80 2.33
CA THR A 16 19.20 13.76 2.87
C THR A 16 18.08 13.98 1.85
N PRO A 17 16.92 13.33 1.99
CA PRO A 17 15.85 13.44 1.01
C PRO A 17 15.16 14.81 1.07
N ARG A 18 14.71 15.29 -0.08
CA ARG A 18 13.77 16.43 -0.16
C ARG A 18 12.36 15.90 -0.10
N VAL A 19 11.70 16.06 1.04
CA VAL A 19 10.35 15.51 1.28
C VAL A 19 9.31 16.61 1.18
N TYR A 20 8.22 16.28 0.48
CA TYR A 20 7.03 17.12 0.37
C TYR A 20 5.82 16.34 0.85
N VAL A 21 4.84 17.03 1.43
CA VAL A 21 3.57 16.42 1.84
C VAL A 21 2.41 17.31 1.43
N ASP A 22 1.32 16.70 0.97
CA ASP A 22 0.08 17.43 0.69
C ASP A 22 -0.51 18.02 1.99
N SER A 23 -0.99 19.26 1.94
CA SER A 23 -1.54 19.96 3.10
C SER A 23 -2.72 19.23 3.75
N ASP A 24 -3.52 18.52 2.96
CA ASP A 24 -4.70 17.78 3.40
C ASP A 24 -4.40 16.32 3.74
N CYS A 25 -3.12 15.89 3.67
CA CYS A 25 -2.71 14.55 4.05
C CYS A 25 -3.13 14.23 5.50
N PRO A 26 -4.00 13.21 5.72
CA PRO A 26 -4.42 12.83 7.06
C PRO A 26 -3.26 12.31 7.91
N ILE A 27 -3.21 12.73 9.16
CA ILE A 27 -2.18 12.30 10.11
C ILE A 27 -2.73 11.20 11.01
N THR A 28 -2.08 10.04 10.98
CA THR A 28 -2.31 8.95 11.93
C THR A 28 -1.83 9.38 13.32
N THR A 29 -2.71 9.27 14.30
CA THR A 29 -2.43 9.59 15.71
C THR A 29 -2.18 8.31 16.51
N PRO A 30 -1.56 8.41 17.70
CA PRO A 30 -1.41 7.26 18.59
C PRO A 30 -2.75 6.58 18.92
N PHE A 31 -3.84 7.34 19.03
CA PHE A 31 -5.17 6.80 19.28
C PHE A 31 -5.66 5.89 18.14
N ASP A 32 -5.38 6.22 16.88
CA ASP A 32 -5.77 5.39 15.73
C ASP A 32 -5.01 4.07 15.72
N VAL A 33 -3.72 4.12 16.07
CA VAL A 33 -2.86 2.93 16.22
C VAL A 33 -3.39 2.03 17.32
N MET A 34 -3.62 2.58 18.52
CA MET A 34 -4.13 1.83 19.67
C MET A 34 -5.51 1.23 19.42
N LEU A 35 -6.44 1.99 18.82
CA LEU A 35 -7.76 1.47 18.44
C LEU A 35 -7.64 0.32 17.44
N ASN A 36 -6.79 0.46 16.42
CA ASN A 36 -6.59 -0.59 15.42
C ASN A 36 -6.02 -1.87 16.05
N GLN A 37 -4.98 -1.74 16.87
CA GLN A 37 -4.34 -2.86 17.54
C GLN A 37 -5.31 -3.57 18.49
N GLN A 38 -6.04 -2.81 19.31
CA GLN A 38 -7.02 -3.36 20.24
C GLN A 38 -8.16 -4.09 19.54
N LEU A 39 -8.62 -3.58 18.38
CA LEU A 39 -9.65 -4.20 17.56
C LEU A 39 -9.18 -5.52 16.93
N GLU A 40 -7.92 -5.58 16.47
CA GLU A 40 -7.35 -6.83 15.95
C GLU A 40 -7.11 -7.84 17.07
N GLU A 41 -6.70 -7.39 18.26
CA GLU A 41 -6.58 -8.25 19.44
C GLU A 41 -7.92 -8.84 19.86
N SER A 42 -9.00 -8.03 19.90
CA SER A 42 -10.32 -8.50 20.29
C SER A 42 -10.91 -9.53 19.32
N ARG A 43 -10.43 -9.56 18.07
CA ARG A 43 -10.83 -10.55 17.06
C ARG A 43 -10.17 -11.91 17.25
N GLY A 44 -9.09 -12.01 18.01
CA GLY A 44 -8.38 -13.27 18.26
C GLY A 44 -7.95 -13.97 16.96
N ILE A 45 -8.46 -15.17 16.72
CA ILE A 45 -8.19 -15.95 15.51
C ILE A 45 -8.83 -15.37 14.24
N ASN A 46 -9.83 -14.49 14.37
CA ASN A 46 -10.57 -13.88 13.27
C ASN A 46 -10.03 -12.48 12.88
N ARG A 47 -8.72 -12.25 13.07
CA ARG A 47 -8.06 -11.01 12.67
C ARG A 47 -8.23 -10.76 11.18
N HIS A 48 -8.38 -9.50 10.81
CA HIS A 48 -8.46 -9.13 9.40
C HIS A 48 -7.07 -9.07 8.74
N GLY A 49 -6.01 -8.99 9.54
CA GLY A 49 -4.63 -8.93 9.07
C GLY A 49 -4.15 -7.49 8.86
N SER A 50 -4.57 -6.56 9.74
CA SER A 50 -4.05 -5.19 9.72
C SER A 50 -2.52 -5.19 9.87
N CYS A 51 -1.85 -4.16 9.36
CA CYS A 51 -0.44 -3.89 9.71
C CYS A 51 -0.25 -3.38 11.14
N GLY A 52 -1.34 -3.08 11.86
CA GLY A 52 -1.30 -2.53 13.22
C GLY A 52 -0.85 -1.07 13.28
N LEU A 53 -0.91 -0.35 12.15
CA LEU A 53 -0.41 1.02 11.99
C LEU A 53 -1.52 2.09 12.03
N GLY A 54 -2.78 1.72 12.28
CA GLY A 54 -3.86 2.70 12.46
C GLY A 54 -4.36 3.38 11.18
N PHE A 55 -3.94 2.94 9.99
CA PHE A 55 -4.37 3.53 8.71
C PHE A 55 -5.90 3.56 8.55
N GLY A 56 -6.56 2.41 8.76
CA GLY A 56 -8.02 2.32 8.63
C GLY A 56 -8.78 3.19 9.64
N GLU A 57 -8.29 3.27 10.89
CA GLU A 57 -8.90 4.12 11.93
C GLU A 57 -8.61 5.61 11.68
N THR A 58 -7.46 5.94 11.07
CA THR A 58 -7.16 7.30 10.61
C THR A 58 -8.21 7.76 9.61
N LEU A 59 -8.50 6.94 8.60
CA LEU A 59 -9.50 7.28 7.57
C LEU A 59 -10.92 7.35 8.12
N GLU A 60 -11.28 6.43 9.02
CA GLU A 60 -12.58 6.48 9.71
C GLU A 60 -12.73 7.78 10.50
N ARG A 61 -11.73 8.12 11.33
CA ARG A 61 -11.72 9.37 12.10
C ARG A 61 -11.78 10.58 11.18
N HIS A 62 -11.07 10.53 10.06
CA HIS A 62 -11.02 11.62 9.10
C HIS A 62 -12.38 11.90 8.44
N GLN A 63 -13.38 11.03 8.55
CA GLN A 63 -14.75 11.35 8.12
C GLN A 63 -15.43 12.39 9.02
N HIS A 64 -14.94 12.58 10.26
CA HIS A 64 -15.49 13.51 11.24
C HIS A 64 -14.67 14.81 11.28
N ALA A 65 -15.21 15.90 10.73
CA ALA A 65 -14.52 17.20 10.61
C ALA A 65 -13.89 17.68 11.93
N THR A 66 -14.57 17.47 13.07
CA THR A 66 -14.09 17.85 14.42
C THR A 66 -12.80 17.16 14.84
N PHE A 67 -12.54 15.96 14.33
CA PHE A 67 -11.43 15.09 14.73
C PHE A 67 -10.35 14.96 13.65
N ARG A 68 -10.48 15.71 12.54
CA ARG A 68 -9.47 15.73 11.48
C ARG A 68 -8.19 16.38 12.00
N LEU A 69 -7.08 15.69 11.72
CA LEU A 69 -5.73 16.22 11.86
C LEU A 69 -5.06 16.00 10.50
N VAL A 70 -4.56 17.09 9.89
CA VAL A 70 -3.89 17.06 8.59
C VAL A 70 -2.48 17.64 8.68
N ALA A 71 -1.66 17.42 7.65
CA ALA A 71 -0.28 17.91 7.61
C ALA A 71 -0.18 19.43 7.85
N ALA A 72 -1.11 20.22 7.30
CA ALA A 72 -1.15 21.67 7.50
C ALA A 72 -1.32 22.12 8.97
N ASP A 73 -1.82 21.24 9.84
CA ASP A 73 -1.99 21.53 11.26
C ASP A 73 -0.70 21.34 12.06
N LEU A 74 0.26 20.55 11.57
CA LEU A 74 1.40 20.06 12.36
C LEU A 74 2.35 21.17 12.84
N GLY A 75 2.42 22.28 12.10
CA GLY A 75 3.20 23.47 12.49
C GLY A 75 2.53 24.33 13.58
N GLN A 76 1.34 23.95 14.07
CA GLN A 76 0.57 24.70 15.07
C GLN A 76 0.35 23.85 16.34
N PRO A 77 1.29 23.86 17.31
CA PRO A 77 1.25 22.98 18.48
C PRO A 77 -0.05 23.06 19.28
N ASP A 78 -0.57 24.27 19.52
CA ASP A 78 -1.84 24.47 20.24
C ASP A 78 -3.03 23.83 19.52
N ARG A 79 -3.00 23.82 18.19
CA ARG A 79 -4.03 23.21 17.35
C ARG A 79 -3.94 21.70 17.40
N VAL A 80 -2.75 21.13 17.24
CA VAL A 80 -2.51 19.69 17.40
C VAL A 80 -2.99 19.22 18.78
N ALA A 81 -2.57 19.90 19.85
CA ALA A 81 -2.95 19.55 21.22
C ALA A 81 -4.48 19.59 21.44
N ARG A 82 -5.18 20.58 20.88
CA ARG A 82 -6.64 20.69 20.96
C ARG A 82 -7.33 19.53 20.23
N ILE A 83 -6.87 19.18 19.04
CA ILE A 83 -7.44 18.08 18.25
C ILE A 83 -7.20 16.75 18.96
N LEU A 84 -5.98 16.49 19.46
CA LEU A 84 -5.67 15.28 20.22
C LEU A 84 -6.53 15.14 21.49
N ARG A 85 -6.77 16.25 22.21
CA ARG A 85 -7.72 16.25 23.34
C ARG A 85 -9.14 15.90 22.90
N ALA A 86 -9.63 16.50 21.81
CA ALA A 86 -10.96 16.18 21.28
C ALA A 86 -11.07 14.70 20.84
N ILE A 87 -10.02 14.16 20.23
CA ILE A 87 -9.95 12.74 19.85
C ILE A 87 -10.05 11.86 21.11
N ARG A 88 -9.23 12.15 22.13
CA ARG A 88 -9.21 11.41 23.40
C ARG A 88 -10.56 11.47 24.14
N ASP A 89 -11.11 12.66 24.29
CA ASP A 89 -12.23 12.92 25.20
C ASP A 89 -13.60 12.60 24.57
N HIS A 90 -13.67 12.57 23.23
CA HIS A 90 -14.93 12.40 22.51
C HIS A 90 -14.89 11.28 21.47
N TYR A 91 -13.92 11.28 20.55
CA TYR A 91 -13.89 10.29 19.47
C TYR A 91 -13.62 8.88 19.99
N VAL A 92 -12.58 8.70 20.82
CA VAL A 92 -12.19 7.37 21.34
C VAL A 92 -13.32 6.70 22.12
N PRO A 93 -14.00 7.34 23.10
CA PRO A 93 -15.12 6.71 23.79
C PRO A 93 -16.28 6.32 22.86
N GLN A 94 -16.61 7.18 21.87
CA GLN A 94 -17.65 6.88 20.88
C GLN A 94 -17.26 5.69 20.01
N ARG A 95 -16.02 5.67 19.52
CA ARG A 95 -15.50 4.62 18.65
C ARG A 95 -15.39 3.28 19.38
N LEU A 96 -14.92 3.26 20.63
CA LEU A 96 -14.90 2.06 21.48
C LEU A 96 -16.29 1.45 21.62
N LYS A 97 -17.32 2.28 21.89
CA LYS A 97 -18.71 1.83 21.97
C LYS A 97 -19.20 1.22 20.65
N THR A 98 -18.91 1.88 19.52
CA THR A 98 -19.27 1.38 18.19
C THR A 98 -18.60 0.04 17.87
N LEU A 99 -17.35 -0.13 18.30
CA LEU A 99 -16.56 -1.35 18.08
C LEU A 99 -16.82 -2.46 19.11
N GLY A 100 -17.62 -2.18 20.17
CA GLY A 100 -17.83 -3.13 21.27
C GLY A 100 -16.58 -3.40 22.12
N LEU A 101 -15.65 -2.43 22.17
CA LEU A 101 -14.40 -2.51 22.93
C LEU A 101 -14.54 -1.81 24.28
N ALA A 102 -13.89 -2.35 25.32
CA ALA A 102 -13.97 -1.80 26.68
C ALA A 102 -13.06 -0.58 26.89
N SER A 103 -11.83 -0.63 26.39
CA SER A 103 -10.82 0.42 26.52
C SER A 103 -9.77 0.28 25.44
N ILE A 104 -9.02 1.35 25.19
CA ILE A 104 -7.71 1.22 24.55
C ILE A 104 -6.66 0.97 25.65
N ALA A 105 -5.78 0.00 25.43
CA ALA A 105 -4.65 -0.25 26.33
C ALA A 105 -3.41 0.52 25.84
N GLY A 106 -2.69 1.14 26.77
CA GLY A 106 -1.39 1.75 26.52
C GLY A 106 -0.76 2.20 27.82
N ALA A 107 0.40 1.64 28.17
CA ALA A 107 1.26 2.25 29.17
C ALA A 107 1.67 3.65 28.66
N ASP A 108 1.80 4.59 29.59
CA ASP A 108 2.45 5.89 29.32
C ASP A 108 1.81 6.71 28.19
N LEU A 109 0.47 6.69 28.08
CA LEU A 109 -0.27 7.47 27.07
C LEU A 109 0.12 8.96 27.04
N LEU A 110 0.40 9.55 28.20
CA LEU A 110 0.85 10.94 28.28
C LEU A 110 2.20 11.13 27.59
N GLU A 111 3.17 10.27 27.88
CA GLU A 111 4.51 10.29 27.26
C GLU A 111 4.41 10.08 25.75
N ILE A 112 3.59 9.13 25.30
CA ILE A 112 3.36 8.87 23.86
C ILE A 112 2.80 10.11 23.17
N ILE A 113 1.86 10.81 23.79
CA ILE A 113 1.25 12.01 23.23
C ILE A 113 2.22 13.19 23.24
N GLU A 114 2.99 13.37 24.32
CA GLU A 114 4.05 14.37 24.39
C GLU A 114 5.07 14.15 23.28
N ARG A 115 5.56 12.91 23.14
CA ARG A 115 6.50 12.54 22.10
C ARG A 115 5.93 12.74 20.70
N PHE A 116 4.66 12.40 20.49
CA PHE A 116 3.98 12.63 19.21
C PHE A 116 3.94 14.13 18.87
N MET A 117 3.65 15.00 19.85
CA MET A 117 3.64 16.45 19.62
C MET A 117 5.04 17.00 19.27
N GLU A 118 6.09 16.52 19.94
CA GLU A 118 7.48 16.85 19.59
C GLU A 118 7.80 16.42 18.15
N ASP A 119 7.49 15.17 17.83
CA ASP A 119 7.67 14.58 16.51
C ASP A 119 6.91 15.41 15.43
N CYS A 120 5.70 15.91 15.70
CA CYS A 120 4.97 16.80 14.77
C CYS A 120 5.70 18.13 14.49
N GLN A 121 6.33 18.71 15.52
CA GLN A 121 7.11 19.94 15.37
C GLN A 121 8.36 19.68 14.52
N VAL A 122 9.09 18.60 14.82
CA VAL A 122 10.28 18.21 14.04
C VAL A 122 9.91 17.93 12.59
N PHE A 123 8.79 17.24 12.34
CA PHE A 123 8.31 16.94 10.99
C PHE A 123 8.14 18.21 10.16
N SER A 124 7.57 19.25 10.77
CA SER A 124 7.34 20.56 10.13
C SER A 124 8.64 21.30 9.76
N THR A 125 9.78 20.89 10.30
CA THR A 125 11.11 21.42 9.93
C THR A 125 11.80 20.63 8.82
N LEU A 126 11.47 19.34 8.67
CA LEU A 126 12.10 18.44 7.69
C LEU A 126 11.32 18.33 6.39
N VAL A 127 10.00 18.56 6.44
CA VAL A 127 9.09 18.32 5.32
C VAL A 127 8.45 19.61 4.86
N ARG A 128 8.41 19.82 3.54
CA ARG A 128 7.71 20.95 2.94
C ARG A 128 6.24 20.61 2.68
N ILE A 129 5.36 21.26 3.43
CA ILE A 129 3.91 21.19 3.20
C ILE A 129 3.59 21.96 1.90
N THR A 130 2.86 21.32 1.00
CA THR A 130 2.49 21.83 -0.33
C THR A 130 1.11 21.32 -0.73
N ASP A 131 0.67 21.64 -1.94
CA ASP A 131 -0.45 20.99 -2.60
C ASP A 131 -0.02 20.49 -3.99
N THR A 132 -0.98 19.92 -4.73
CA THR A 132 -0.81 19.37 -6.08
C THR A 132 -0.23 20.34 -7.11
N ARG A 133 -0.24 21.66 -6.87
CA ARG A 133 0.34 22.64 -7.80
C ARG A 133 1.83 22.43 -7.99
N ILE A 134 2.52 21.80 -7.03
CA ILE A 134 3.94 21.46 -7.17
C ILE A 134 4.20 20.48 -8.33
N LEU A 135 3.22 19.66 -8.68
CA LEU A 135 3.31 18.70 -9.77
C LEU A 135 3.33 19.40 -11.15
N ARG A 136 2.84 20.64 -11.24
CA ARG A 136 2.79 21.43 -12.48
C ARG A 136 4.14 22.02 -12.89
N ALA A 137 5.19 21.86 -12.10
CA ALA A 137 6.49 22.50 -12.31
C ALA A 137 7.36 21.86 -13.42
N GLY A 138 6.76 21.12 -14.36
CA GLY A 138 7.47 20.52 -15.49
C GLY A 138 8.38 19.35 -15.13
N PHE A 139 8.15 18.70 -13.99
CA PHE A 139 8.91 17.53 -13.58
C PHE A 139 8.51 16.28 -14.38
N LYS A 140 9.46 15.35 -14.54
CA LYS A 140 9.12 13.96 -14.86
C LYS A 140 8.63 13.29 -13.58
N LEU A 141 7.36 12.92 -13.57
CA LEU A 141 6.70 12.37 -12.39
C LEU A 141 6.64 10.85 -12.51
N VAL A 142 6.89 10.17 -11.40
CA VAL A 142 6.63 8.74 -11.22
C VAL A 142 5.65 8.64 -10.06
N PHE A 143 4.49 8.05 -10.32
CA PHE A 143 3.52 7.72 -9.29
C PHE A 143 3.79 6.29 -8.84
N GLU A 144 4.24 6.13 -7.59
CA GLU A 144 4.46 4.82 -6.99
C GLU A 144 3.19 4.38 -6.27
N GLY A 145 2.60 3.27 -6.72
CA GLY A 145 1.38 2.71 -6.14
C GLY A 145 1.66 1.86 -4.91
N ALA A 146 0.71 1.86 -3.98
CA ALA A 146 0.63 0.88 -2.90
C ALA A 146 -0.85 0.63 -2.56
N GLN A 147 -1.27 -0.57 -2.19
CA GLN A 147 -0.62 -1.87 -2.30
C GLN A 147 -0.93 -2.50 -3.67
N GLY A 148 -1.09 -3.83 -3.77
CA GLY A 148 -1.49 -4.50 -5.01
C GLY A 148 -2.99 -4.40 -5.30
N LEU A 149 -3.37 -4.48 -6.58
CA LEU A 149 -4.75 -4.26 -7.07
C LEU A 149 -5.81 -5.14 -6.41
N LEU A 150 -5.48 -6.38 -6.05
CA LEU A 150 -6.42 -7.30 -5.38
C LEU A 150 -6.70 -6.94 -3.91
N LEU A 151 -6.04 -5.90 -3.40
CA LEU A 151 -6.28 -5.33 -2.07
C LEU A 151 -7.06 -4.00 -2.16
N ASP A 152 -7.51 -3.58 -3.33
CA ASP A 152 -8.28 -2.35 -3.51
C ASP A 152 -9.58 -2.35 -2.70
N MET A 153 -9.90 -1.22 -2.07
CA MET A 153 -11.11 -1.11 -1.24
C MET A 153 -12.42 -1.19 -2.03
N ASP A 154 -12.44 -0.77 -3.29
CA ASP A 154 -13.65 -0.74 -4.12
C ASP A 154 -13.79 -2.01 -4.97
N ARG A 155 -12.67 -2.65 -5.33
CA ARG A 155 -12.63 -3.77 -6.28
C ARG A 155 -12.28 -5.12 -5.62
N GLY A 156 -11.62 -5.10 -4.47
CA GLY A 156 -11.18 -6.30 -3.76
C GLY A 156 -12.26 -6.92 -2.85
N THR A 157 -11.91 -8.02 -2.18
CA THR A 157 -12.82 -8.75 -1.30
C THR A 157 -12.83 -8.20 0.13
N PHE A 158 -13.70 -7.24 0.41
CA PHE A 158 -13.91 -6.70 1.76
C PHE A 158 -14.35 -7.81 2.75
N PRO A 159 -13.89 -7.83 4.02
CA PRO A 159 -13.05 -6.83 4.71
C PRO A 159 -11.54 -7.07 4.59
N TYR A 160 -11.08 -7.99 3.73
CA TYR A 160 -9.68 -8.41 3.62
C TYR A 160 -8.90 -7.60 2.58
N VAL A 161 -9.12 -6.29 2.58
CA VAL A 161 -8.56 -5.31 1.65
C VAL A 161 -7.97 -4.14 2.44
N THR A 162 -7.11 -3.34 1.80
CA THR A 162 -6.74 -2.05 2.37
C THR A 162 -7.93 -1.09 2.30
N ARG A 163 -7.94 -0.05 3.14
CA ARG A 163 -8.94 1.02 3.06
C ARG A 163 -8.50 2.14 2.10
N SER A 164 -7.88 1.78 0.98
CA SER A 164 -7.47 2.74 -0.05
C SER A 164 -7.68 2.17 -1.44
N ASN A 165 -7.74 3.07 -2.42
CA ASN A 165 -7.62 2.70 -3.82
C ASN A 165 -6.14 2.50 -4.16
N THR A 166 -5.81 1.34 -4.69
CA THR A 166 -4.44 0.87 -4.93
C THR A 166 -3.98 1.08 -6.37
N GLY A 167 -4.92 1.24 -7.29
CA GLY A 167 -4.68 1.41 -8.71
C GLY A 167 -4.75 2.87 -9.19
N LEU A 168 -5.15 3.05 -10.45
CA LEU A 168 -5.05 4.31 -11.20
C LEU A 168 -6.05 5.37 -10.75
N LYS A 169 -7.15 5.02 -10.08
CA LYS A 169 -8.18 5.98 -9.64
C LYS A 169 -7.61 7.25 -8.99
N ASN A 170 -6.72 7.09 -8.00
CA ASN A 170 -6.12 8.22 -7.30
C ASN A 170 -5.08 8.96 -8.15
N VAL A 171 -4.31 8.22 -8.96
CA VAL A 171 -3.33 8.80 -9.89
C VAL A 171 -4.03 9.69 -10.93
N VAL A 172 -5.16 9.25 -11.47
CA VAL A 172 -5.96 9.99 -12.46
C VAL A 172 -6.54 11.27 -11.85
N ALA A 173 -7.01 11.22 -10.60
CA ALA A 173 -7.48 12.41 -9.89
C ALA A 173 -6.36 13.45 -9.73
N LEU A 174 -5.17 13.00 -9.28
CA LEU A 174 -3.98 13.86 -9.16
C LEU A 174 -3.52 14.39 -10.52
N ALA A 175 -3.54 13.55 -11.56
CA ALA A 175 -3.19 13.95 -12.91
C ALA A 175 -4.13 15.02 -13.45
N GLN A 176 -5.44 14.87 -13.24
CA GLN A 176 -6.43 15.88 -13.61
C GLN A 176 -6.18 17.20 -12.89
N GLU A 177 -5.96 17.18 -11.58
CA GLU A 177 -5.69 18.38 -10.80
C GLU A 177 -4.38 19.06 -11.22
N ALA A 178 -3.36 18.28 -11.53
CA ALA A 178 -2.06 18.75 -12.03
C ALA A 178 -2.05 19.07 -13.53
N SER A 179 -3.16 18.91 -14.25
CA SER A 179 -3.24 19.11 -15.71
C SER A 179 -2.24 18.22 -16.49
N ILE A 180 -1.98 17.02 -16.00
CA ILE A 180 -1.21 15.97 -16.66
C ILE A 180 -2.13 15.24 -17.63
N ALA A 181 -1.79 15.30 -18.92
CA ALA A 181 -2.63 14.76 -19.99
C ALA A 181 -2.36 13.27 -20.26
N GLU A 182 -1.13 12.82 -20.06
CA GLU A 182 -0.66 11.51 -20.51
C GLU A 182 -0.09 10.71 -19.33
N LEU A 183 -0.46 9.43 -19.28
CA LEU A 183 0.03 8.46 -18.32
C LEU A 183 0.57 7.25 -19.07
N SER A 184 1.74 6.79 -18.66
CA SER A 184 2.27 5.45 -18.95
C SER A 184 2.25 4.63 -17.67
N VAL A 185 1.81 3.38 -17.75
CA VAL A 185 1.62 2.52 -16.58
C VAL A 185 2.50 1.29 -16.67
N SER A 186 3.13 0.89 -15.57
CA SER A 186 3.88 -0.37 -15.49
C SER A 186 3.24 -1.22 -14.40
N TYR A 187 2.61 -2.34 -14.77
CA TYR A 187 2.08 -3.30 -13.81
C TYR A 187 3.16 -4.27 -13.38
N VAL A 188 3.39 -4.40 -12.09
CA VAL A 188 4.43 -5.24 -11.52
C VAL A 188 3.81 -6.48 -10.91
N SER A 189 4.31 -7.66 -11.28
CA SER A 189 3.89 -8.93 -10.66
C SER A 189 5.08 -9.85 -10.42
N ARG A 190 4.92 -10.78 -9.48
CA ARG A 190 5.71 -12.02 -9.46
C ARG A 190 5.05 -13.04 -10.37
N TRP A 191 5.76 -14.10 -10.72
CA TRP A 191 5.20 -15.24 -11.44
C TRP A 191 4.39 -16.20 -10.56
N TYR A 192 4.30 -15.92 -9.25
CA TYR A 192 3.50 -16.64 -8.27
C TYR A 192 2.72 -15.65 -7.40
N ALA A 193 1.69 -16.14 -6.72
CA ALA A 193 0.87 -15.33 -5.84
C ALA A 193 1.37 -15.39 -4.39
N THR A 194 1.32 -14.24 -3.72
CA THR A 194 1.58 -14.12 -2.28
C THR A 194 0.45 -13.37 -1.61
N ARG A 195 0.17 -13.70 -0.35
CA ARG A 195 -0.79 -12.95 0.46
C ARG A 195 -0.39 -12.92 1.92
N HIS A 196 -0.35 -11.72 2.48
CA HIS A 196 -0.30 -11.52 3.93
C HIS A 196 -1.72 -11.42 4.51
N GLY A 197 -1.87 -11.82 5.77
CA GLY A 197 -3.14 -11.72 6.48
C GLY A 197 -4.22 -12.68 5.95
N ALA A 198 -5.46 -12.44 6.38
CA ALA A 198 -6.62 -13.27 6.04
C ALA A 198 -7.17 -12.97 4.63
N GLY A 199 -8.26 -13.65 4.26
CA GLY A 199 -8.94 -13.50 2.97
C GLY A 199 -8.54 -14.54 1.93
N LEU A 200 -9.26 -14.55 0.82
CA LEU A 200 -9.08 -15.56 -0.22
C LEU A 200 -7.72 -15.40 -0.92
N LEU A 201 -7.00 -16.51 -1.04
CA LEU A 201 -5.91 -16.69 -1.99
C LEU A 201 -6.29 -17.90 -2.86
N PRO A 202 -6.75 -17.68 -4.10
CA PRO A 202 -7.02 -18.77 -5.01
C PRO A 202 -5.79 -19.68 -5.15
N PHE A 203 -6.00 -20.99 -5.16
CA PHE A 203 -4.94 -21.98 -5.34
C PHE A 203 -3.77 -21.82 -4.35
N GLU A 204 -4.13 -21.50 -3.10
CA GLU A 204 -3.19 -21.48 -1.97
C GLU A 204 -2.54 -22.85 -1.79
N LEU A 205 -1.22 -22.83 -1.62
CA LEU A 205 -0.37 -23.99 -1.41
C LEU A 205 0.43 -23.79 -0.12
N ASN A 206 0.69 -24.89 0.60
CA ASN A 206 1.59 -24.85 1.76
C ASN A 206 3.01 -24.46 1.35
N THR A 207 3.45 -24.90 0.17
CA THR A 207 4.71 -24.55 -0.47
C THR A 207 4.48 -24.52 -1.98
N LEU A 208 5.22 -23.68 -2.70
CA LEU A 208 5.23 -23.80 -4.16
C LEU A 208 5.82 -25.16 -4.56
N PRO A 209 5.35 -25.77 -5.68
CA PRO A 209 5.74 -27.12 -6.08
C PRO A 209 7.12 -27.15 -6.76
N TYR A 210 8.06 -26.31 -6.32
CA TYR A 210 9.39 -26.17 -6.89
C TYR A 210 10.42 -26.43 -5.79
N GLU A 211 11.23 -27.47 -5.98
CA GLU A 211 12.19 -27.92 -4.98
C GLU A 211 13.20 -26.81 -4.66
N GLY A 212 13.40 -26.55 -3.36
CA GLY A 212 14.36 -25.54 -2.89
C GLY A 212 13.93 -24.08 -3.08
N PHE A 213 12.69 -23.81 -3.51
CA PHE A 213 12.19 -22.44 -3.60
C PHE A 213 11.92 -21.84 -2.21
N GLU A 214 12.56 -20.71 -1.93
CA GLU A 214 12.30 -19.89 -0.74
C GLU A 214 12.17 -18.40 -1.11
N ASP A 215 11.15 -17.73 -0.56
CA ASP A 215 10.96 -16.28 -0.70
C ASP A 215 11.51 -15.55 0.54
N HIS A 216 12.70 -14.97 0.42
CA HIS A 216 13.36 -14.25 1.52
C HIS A 216 12.93 -12.78 1.67
N THR A 217 12.17 -12.26 0.69
CA THR A 217 11.82 -10.83 0.63
C THR A 217 10.56 -10.51 1.43
N ASN A 218 9.65 -11.48 1.56
CA ASN A 218 8.40 -11.33 2.29
C ASN A 218 8.53 -11.89 3.72
N ARG A 219 8.83 -11.01 4.67
CA ARG A 219 9.01 -11.40 6.09
C ARG A 219 7.69 -11.27 6.86
N PRO A 220 7.34 -12.27 7.71
CA PRO A 220 6.16 -12.17 8.56
C PRO A 220 6.32 -11.06 9.61
N ASN A 221 5.20 -10.49 10.04
CA ASN A 221 5.14 -9.62 11.22
C ASN A 221 3.98 -10.01 12.13
N ALA A 222 4.02 -9.54 13.38
CA ALA A 222 3.10 -9.96 14.44
C ALA A 222 1.61 -9.65 14.16
N TRP A 223 1.32 -8.66 13.31
CA TRP A 223 -0.04 -8.22 13.02
C TRP A 223 -0.61 -8.88 11.75
N GLN A 224 0.22 -9.09 10.73
CA GLN A 224 -0.18 -9.66 9.45
C GLN A 224 -0.03 -11.19 9.37
N GLY A 225 0.66 -11.82 10.33
CA GLY A 225 0.84 -13.27 10.39
C GLY A 225 1.84 -13.81 9.36
N SER A 226 1.65 -15.07 8.96
CA SER A 226 2.51 -15.77 7.99
C SER A 226 2.17 -15.38 6.55
N LEU A 227 3.20 -15.40 5.69
CA LEU A 227 3.04 -15.30 4.24
C LEU A 227 2.35 -16.57 3.72
N ARG A 228 1.31 -16.39 2.90
CA ARG A 228 0.64 -17.47 2.17
C ARG A 228 1.08 -17.44 0.71
N LEU A 229 1.26 -18.61 0.12
CA LEU A 229 1.75 -18.80 -1.25
C LEU A 229 0.68 -19.46 -2.09
N GLY A 230 0.67 -19.17 -3.39
CA GLY A 230 -0.24 -19.83 -4.33
C GLY A 230 0.27 -19.72 -5.76
N LEU A 231 -0.34 -20.51 -6.64
CA LEU A 231 -0.12 -20.34 -8.08
C LEU A 231 -0.68 -18.97 -8.51
N LEU A 232 -0.04 -18.34 -9.50
CA LEU A 232 -0.57 -17.09 -10.04
C LEU A 232 -1.85 -17.39 -10.84
N ASP A 233 -2.92 -16.66 -10.53
CA ASP A 233 -4.15 -16.68 -11.32
C ASP A 233 -4.09 -15.54 -12.36
N ALA A 234 -3.71 -15.89 -13.59
CA ALA A 234 -3.56 -14.91 -14.66
C ALA A 234 -4.91 -14.31 -15.06
N ASP A 235 -6.00 -15.08 -15.06
CA ASP A 235 -7.34 -14.59 -15.42
C ASP A 235 -7.80 -13.51 -14.43
N THR A 236 -7.67 -13.77 -13.14
CA THR A 236 -8.00 -12.81 -12.08
C THR A 236 -7.14 -11.55 -12.18
N LEU A 237 -5.84 -11.70 -12.44
CA LEU A 237 -4.92 -10.57 -12.57
C LEU A 237 -5.21 -9.72 -13.82
N ILE A 238 -5.49 -10.36 -14.96
CA ILE A 238 -5.88 -9.70 -16.21
C ILE A 238 -7.17 -8.90 -16.01
N ALA A 239 -8.18 -9.49 -15.35
CA ALA A 239 -9.43 -8.80 -15.06
C ALA A 239 -9.20 -7.57 -14.17
N ALA A 240 -8.43 -7.71 -13.10
CA ALA A 240 -8.11 -6.61 -12.19
C ALA A 240 -7.38 -5.46 -12.91
N VAL A 241 -6.41 -5.77 -13.78
CA VAL A 241 -5.68 -4.76 -14.56
C VAL A 241 -6.57 -4.09 -15.59
N ARG A 242 -7.42 -4.85 -16.31
CA ARG A 242 -8.37 -4.25 -17.28
C ARG A 242 -9.32 -3.28 -16.61
N ASP A 243 -9.88 -3.66 -15.46
CA ASP A 243 -10.78 -2.78 -14.75
C ASP A 243 -10.03 -1.53 -14.24
N ASP A 244 -8.76 -1.66 -13.83
CA ASP A 244 -7.95 -0.54 -13.35
C ASP A 244 -7.58 0.43 -14.49
N LEU A 245 -7.15 -0.11 -15.63
CA LEU A 245 -6.88 0.66 -16.86
C LEU A 245 -8.08 1.48 -17.33
N ALA A 246 -9.30 1.00 -17.08
CA ALA A 246 -10.53 1.74 -17.40
C ALA A 246 -10.61 3.10 -16.69
N ASP A 247 -9.99 3.27 -15.51
CA ASP A 247 -9.97 4.54 -14.78
C ASP A 247 -9.13 5.61 -15.51
N ALA A 248 -8.07 5.20 -16.22
CA ALA A 248 -7.21 6.15 -16.94
C ALA A 248 -7.89 6.77 -18.16
N GLY A 249 -8.82 6.04 -18.80
CA GLY A 249 -9.54 6.49 -19.99
C GLY A 249 -8.60 7.04 -21.06
N ALA A 250 -8.91 8.22 -21.60
CA ALA A 250 -8.12 8.85 -22.66
C ALA A 250 -6.71 9.31 -22.26
N ARG A 251 -6.33 9.24 -20.97
CA ARG A 251 -4.99 9.61 -20.50
C ARG A 251 -3.98 8.49 -20.70
N LEU A 252 -4.44 7.25 -20.84
CA LEU A 252 -3.56 6.11 -21.02
C LEU A 252 -2.90 6.18 -22.40
N THR A 253 -1.58 6.33 -22.42
CA THR A 253 -0.78 6.34 -23.65
C THR A 253 -0.14 4.99 -23.95
N ARG A 254 0.21 4.25 -22.91
CA ARG A 254 0.80 2.90 -22.97
C ARG A 254 0.73 2.23 -21.61
N HIS A 255 0.77 0.91 -21.60
CA HIS A 255 1.05 0.13 -20.40
C HIS A 255 1.91 -1.10 -20.69
N GLU A 256 2.72 -1.46 -19.71
CA GLU A 256 3.62 -2.60 -19.80
C GLU A 256 3.50 -3.49 -18.56
N TRP A 257 4.03 -4.71 -18.69
CA TRP A 257 4.26 -5.59 -17.56
C TRP A 257 5.72 -5.57 -17.13
N LEU A 258 5.97 -5.64 -15.83
CA LEU A 258 7.26 -5.99 -15.26
C LEU A 258 7.09 -7.24 -14.39
N ILE A 259 7.60 -8.37 -14.88
CA ILE A 259 7.60 -9.62 -14.14
C ILE A 259 8.90 -9.75 -13.37
N THR A 260 8.77 -9.79 -12.06
CA THR A 260 9.91 -9.85 -11.12
C THR A 260 10.24 -11.29 -10.75
N TRP A 261 11.46 -11.50 -10.23
CA TRP A 261 11.97 -12.82 -9.85
C TRP A 261 12.08 -13.79 -11.03
N ALA A 262 12.33 -13.27 -12.22
CA ALA A 262 12.43 -14.06 -13.45
C ALA A 262 13.57 -15.10 -13.39
N ASP A 263 14.65 -14.80 -12.68
CA ASP A 263 15.77 -15.72 -12.44
C ASP A 263 15.41 -16.92 -11.55
N LYS A 264 14.30 -16.83 -10.81
CA LYS A 264 13.77 -17.90 -9.96
C LYS A 264 12.64 -18.67 -10.62
N ALA A 265 12.20 -18.27 -11.82
CA ALA A 265 11.11 -18.95 -12.50
C ALA A 265 11.53 -20.36 -12.93
N PRO A 266 10.76 -21.41 -12.58
CA PRO A 266 11.03 -22.77 -13.01
C PRO A 266 10.68 -22.95 -14.49
N SER A 267 11.30 -23.93 -15.15
CA SER A 267 10.99 -24.25 -16.55
C SER A 267 9.59 -24.85 -16.75
N ASP A 268 9.02 -25.46 -15.72
CA ASP A 268 7.66 -26.00 -15.69
C ASP A 268 6.73 -25.14 -14.81
N LEU A 269 6.84 -23.81 -14.95
CA LEU A 269 6.03 -22.83 -14.24
C LEU A 269 4.54 -23.13 -14.39
N ARG A 270 3.90 -23.30 -13.24
CA ARG A 270 2.45 -23.53 -13.11
C ARG A 270 1.73 -22.25 -12.74
N PHE A 271 0.74 -21.91 -13.54
CA PHE A 271 -0.17 -20.79 -13.31
C PHE A 271 -1.55 -21.15 -13.86
N LEU A 272 -2.55 -20.35 -13.51
CA LEU A 272 -3.91 -20.53 -13.98
C LEU A 272 -4.25 -19.59 -15.11
N THR A 273 -4.90 -20.14 -16.12
CA THR A 273 -5.43 -19.42 -17.27
C THR A 273 -6.60 -20.21 -17.82
N GLN A 274 -7.65 -19.52 -18.25
CA GLN A 274 -8.89 -20.13 -18.74
C GLN A 274 -9.47 -21.16 -17.77
N GLN A 275 -9.39 -20.89 -16.46
CA GLN A 275 -9.86 -21.77 -15.37
C GLN A 275 -9.10 -23.10 -15.19
N ASP A 276 -8.03 -23.34 -15.95
CA ASP A 276 -7.20 -24.53 -15.86
C ASP A 276 -5.80 -24.21 -15.32
N VAL A 277 -5.20 -25.17 -14.61
CA VAL A 277 -3.77 -25.10 -14.25
C VAL A 277 -2.95 -25.62 -15.42
N VAL A 278 -2.10 -24.76 -15.97
CA VAL A 278 -1.17 -25.11 -17.05
C VAL A 278 0.26 -25.16 -16.52
N ALA A 279 1.15 -25.89 -17.21
CA ALA A 279 2.58 -25.87 -16.96
C ALA A 279 3.30 -25.38 -18.23
N ARG A 280 3.93 -24.21 -18.16
CA ARG A 280 4.58 -23.52 -19.28
C ARG A 280 5.84 -22.81 -18.77
N ASP A 281 6.59 -22.16 -19.65
CA ASP A 281 7.68 -21.28 -19.24
C ASP A 281 7.18 -19.88 -18.84
N LEU A 282 8.11 -19.03 -18.39
CA LEU A 282 7.81 -17.67 -17.97
C LEU A 282 7.35 -16.77 -19.13
N ASP A 283 7.86 -17.01 -20.34
CA ASP A 283 7.54 -16.21 -21.52
C ASP A 283 6.09 -16.44 -21.96
N GLU A 284 5.58 -17.65 -21.84
CA GLU A 284 4.16 -17.98 -22.06
C GLU A 284 3.24 -17.32 -21.02
N LEU A 285 3.65 -17.25 -19.73
CA LEU A 285 2.91 -16.46 -18.74
C LEU A 285 2.91 -14.98 -19.10
N ALA A 286 4.07 -14.44 -19.47
CA ALA A 286 4.22 -13.05 -19.88
C ALA A 286 3.33 -12.71 -21.09
N TYR A 287 3.32 -13.58 -22.09
CA TYR A 287 2.47 -13.48 -23.26
C TYR A 287 0.98 -13.52 -22.89
N CYS A 288 0.58 -14.43 -22.00
CA CYS A 288 -0.80 -14.52 -21.49
C CYS A 288 -1.23 -13.20 -20.81
N LEU A 289 -0.42 -12.64 -19.92
CA LEU A 289 -0.72 -11.38 -19.24
C LEU A 289 -0.76 -10.19 -20.21
N ALA A 290 0.22 -10.09 -21.11
CA ALA A 290 0.30 -9.01 -22.08
C ALA A 290 -0.87 -9.02 -23.06
N THR A 291 -1.15 -10.16 -23.70
CA THR A 291 -2.31 -10.29 -24.60
C THR A 291 -3.64 -10.15 -23.88
N GLY A 292 -3.71 -10.65 -22.64
CA GLY A 292 -4.86 -10.47 -21.77
C GLY A 292 -5.15 -9.01 -21.47
N THR A 293 -4.14 -8.17 -21.30
CA THR A 293 -4.35 -6.75 -20.93
C THR A 293 -4.25 -5.78 -22.10
N GLY A 294 -3.69 -6.23 -23.23
CA GLY A 294 -3.36 -5.38 -24.38
C GLY A 294 -2.08 -4.58 -24.18
N ALA A 295 -1.16 -5.06 -23.33
CA ALA A 295 0.10 -4.38 -23.02
C ALA A 295 1.03 -4.32 -24.24
N GLU A 296 1.72 -3.21 -24.43
CA GLU A 296 2.64 -3.04 -25.58
C GLU A 296 3.97 -3.77 -25.40
N SER A 297 4.37 -4.07 -24.15
CA SER A 297 5.62 -4.77 -23.85
C SER A 297 5.59 -5.47 -22.49
N VAL A 298 6.53 -6.41 -22.32
CA VAL A 298 6.82 -7.06 -21.04
C VAL A 298 8.32 -6.99 -20.76
N ARG A 299 8.66 -6.63 -19.52
CA ARG A 299 10.02 -6.60 -19.01
C ARG A 299 10.19 -7.60 -17.87
N PHE A 300 11.43 -7.99 -17.62
CA PHE A 300 11.77 -8.98 -16.61
C PHE A 300 12.82 -8.43 -15.65
N ALA A 301 12.67 -8.72 -14.36
CA ALA A 301 13.72 -8.50 -13.36
C ALA A 301 14.31 -9.85 -12.93
N PHE A 302 15.61 -10.03 -13.16
CA PHE A 302 16.38 -11.25 -12.88
C PHE A 302 17.16 -11.19 -11.56
N GLY A 303 16.84 -10.22 -10.70
CA GLY A 303 17.47 -10.06 -9.40
C GLY A 303 16.92 -8.87 -8.63
N GLU A 304 17.55 -8.59 -7.50
CA GLU A 304 17.12 -7.55 -6.55
C GLU A 304 17.72 -6.18 -6.88
N ARG A 305 18.73 -6.11 -7.77
CA ARG A 305 19.45 -4.89 -8.09
C ARG A 305 18.84 -4.17 -9.29
N ARG A 306 18.98 -2.84 -9.31
CA ARG A 306 18.44 -1.97 -10.36
C ARG A 306 18.99 -2.29 -11.76
N ASP A 307 20.21 -2.80 -11.86
CA ASP A 307 20.88 -3.19 -13.11
C ASP A 307 20.48 -4.58 -13.62
N GLU A 308 19.63 -5.31 -12.89
CA GLU A 308 19.19 -6.68 -13.22
C GLU A 308 17.80 -6.71 -13.87
N VAL A 309 17.38 -5.60 -14.46
CA VAL A 309 16.09 -5.46 -15.18
C VAL A 309 16.36 -5.34 -16.67
N THR A 310 15.58 -6.05 -17.50
CA THR A 310 15.69 -5.93 -18.96
C THR A 310 15.49 -4.49 -19.41
N ALA A 311 16.25 -4.08 -20.42
CA ALA A 311 16.07 -2.79 -21.05
C ALA A 311 14.65 -2.70 -21.67
N PRO A 312 14.04 -1.50 -21.71
CA PRO A 312 12.87 -1.27 -22.55
C PRO A 312 13.22 -1.59 -24.00
N GLU A 313 12.38 -2.38 -24.67
CA GLU A 313 12.46 -2.64 -26.11
C GLU A 313 12.16 -1.39 -26.94
#